data_AF-A0A969L179-F1
#
_entry.id   AF-A0A969L179-F1
#
_cell.length_a   1.000
_cell.length_b   1.000
_cell.length_c   1.000
_cell.angle_alpha   90.00
_cell.angle_beta   90.00
_cell.angle_gamma   90.00
#
_symmetry.space_group_name_H-M   'P 1'
#
loop_
_entity.id
_entity.type
_entity.pdbx_description
1 polymer ?
#
loop_
_entity_poly.entity_id
_entity_poly.type
_entity_poly.pdbx_seq_one_letter_code
_entity_poly.pdbx_strand_id
1 'polypeptide(L)'
;MLAKKGLLRLLGLPMGVAAGFSFVMMVFPYGMVRLYGDLPFELTQLMGLAGPITLMWTVGGAVVSWYGGGWRGATLLGLCGAISGTALATGVGGGSDVAFTLSGALVGLLYGTPAGILLGLAFPSDSAGQPA
;
A
#
# COMPACT_ATOMS: atom_id res chain seq x y z
N MET A 1 16.42 19.60 18.15
CA MET A 1 16.34 18.22 17.57
C MET A 1 14.90 17.72 17.37
N LEU A 2 13.95 18.03 18.26
CA LEU A 2 12.54 17.60 18.14
C LEU A 2 11.84 18.03 16.83
N ALA A 3 12.05 19.27 16.38
CA ALA A 3 11.44 19.77 15.13
C ALA A 3 11.88 18.99 13.87
N LYS A 4 13.14 18.51 13.81
CA LYS A 4 13.63 17.70 12.68
C LYS A 4 13.01 16.30 12.67
N LYS A 5 12.84 15.66 13.84
CA LYS A 5 12.14 14.36 13.96
C LYS A 5 10.67 14.48 13.56
N GLY A 6 9.98 15.55 13.97
CA GLY A 6 8.61 15.83 13.57
C GLY A 6 8.44 16.03 12.07
N LEU A 7 9.35 16.81 11.45
CA LEU A 7 9.33 17.04 10.01
C LEU A 7 9.59 15.77 9.19
N LEU A 8 10.56 14.95 9.60
CA LEU A 8 10.83 13.64 8.97
C LEU A 8 9.63 12.71 9.07
N ARG A 9 8.96 12.69 10.23
CA ARG A 9 7.75 11.89 10.46
C ARG A 9 6.58 12.27 9.54
N LEU A 10 6.51 13.52 9.08
CA LEU A 10 5.48 13.97 8.13
C LEU A 10 5.73 13.46 6.70
N LEU A 11 6.93 13.00 6.35
CA LEU A 11 7.24 12.48 5.02
C LEU A 11 6.54 11.14 4.70
N GLY A 12 6.06 10.42 5.72
CA GLY A 12 5.25 9.22 5.53
C GLY A 12 3.92 9.49 4.82
N LEU A 13 3.36 10.70 4.98
CA LEU A 13 2.12 11.12 4.33
C LEU A 13 2.25 11.18 2.79
N PRO A 14 3.14 12.01 2.20
CA PRO A 14 3.27 12.07 0.74
C PRO A 14 3.76 10.74 0.13
N MET A 15 4.55 9.95 0.87
CA MET A 15 4.94 8.61 0.43
C MET A 15 3.73 7.66 0.36
N GLY A 16 2.85 7.70 1.34
CA GLY A 16 1.60 6.94 1.32
C GLY A 16 0.65 7.38 0.20
N VAL A 17 0.52 8.69 -0.05
CA VAL A 17 -0.25 9.22 -1.19
C VAL A 17 0.29 8.67 -2.51
N ALA A 18 1.60 8.81 -2.73
CA ALA A 18 2.24 8.35 -3.96
C ALA A 18 2.10 6.83 -4.15
N ALA A 19 2.29 6.05 -3.08
CA ALA A 19 2.17 4.60 -3.11
C ALA A 19 0.73 4.15 -3.41
N GLY A 20 -0.26 4.71 -2.72
CA GLY A 20 -1.67 4.37 -2.96
C GLY A 20 -2.15 4.76 -4.36
N PHE A 21 -1.80 5.95 -4.83
CA PHE A 21 -2.18 6.40 -6.16
C PHE A 21 -1.51 5.56 -7.27
N SER A 22 -0.20 5.32 -7.17
CA SER A 22 0.53 4.49 -8.13
C SER A 22 0.06 3.04 -8.12
N PHE A 23 -0.35 2.52 -6.95
CA PHE A 23 -0.94 1.19 -6.86
C PHE A 23 -2.20 1.08 -7.71
N VAL A 24 -3.14 2.01 -7.54
CA VAL A 24 -4.42 2.01 -8.25
C VAL A 24 -4.23 2.22 -9.75
N MET A 25 -3.36 3.16 -10.14
CA MET A 25 -3.25 3.61 -11.53
C MET A 25 -2.33 2.77 -12.40
N MET A 26 -1.37 2.06 -11.80
CA MET A 26 -0.34 1.35 -12.56
C MET A 26 -0.13 -0.07 -12.05
N VAL A 27 0.20 -0.24 -10.78
CA VAL A 27 0.68 -1.54 -10.28
C VAL A 27 -0.41 -2.59 -10.34
N PHE A 28 -1.62 -2.26 -9.89
CA PHE A 28 -2.74 -3.19 -9.90
C PHE A 28 -3.14 -3.58 -11.33
N PRO A 29 -3.44 -2.63 -12.27
CA PRO A 29 -3.75 -2.99 -13.65
C PRO A 29 -2.65 -3.82 -14.30
N TYR A 30 -1.39 -3.42 -14.14
CA TYR A 30 -0.26 -4.14 -14.72
C TYR A 30 -0.13 -5.56 -14.17
N GLY A 31 -0.20 -5.73 -12.84
CA GLY A 31 -0.10 -7.05 -12.20
C GLY A 31 -1.21 -7.98 -12.65
N MET A 32 -2.44 -7.48 -12.76
CA MET A 32 -3.58 -8.27 -13.20
C MET A 32 -3.53 -8.59 -14.70
N VAL A 33 -3.11 -7.66 -15.57
CA VAL A 33 -2.88 -7.94 -17.00
C VAL A 33 -1.82 -9.02 -17.20
N ARG A 34 -0.78 -9.04 -16.36
CA ARG A 34 0.26 -10.08 -16.42
C ARG A 34 -0.26 -11.47 -16.05
N LEU A 35 -1.29 -11.57 -15.22
CA LEU A 35 -1.85 -12.85 -14.77
C LEU A 35 -2.96 -13.36 -15.70
N TYR A 36 -3.77 -12.46 -16.27
CA TYR A 36 -5.00 -12.84 -16.98
C TYR A 36 -5.04 -12.36 -18.45
N GLY A 37 -4.04 -11.63 -18.93
CA GLY A 37 -4.01 -11.05 -20.28
C GLY A 37 -4.75 -9.71 -20.36
N ASP A 38 -5.28 -9.38 -21.53
CA ASP A 38 -5.98 -8.12 -21.76
C ASP A 38 -7.27 -8.05 -20.93
N LEU A 39 -7.23 -7.22 -19.89
CA LEU A 39 -8.38 -6.90 -19.05
C LEU A 39 -8.84 -5.48 -19.41
N PRO A 40 -10.12 -5.29 -19.77
CA PRO A 40 -10.67 -3.97 -19.98
C PRO A 40 -10.90 -3.28 -18.63
N PHE A 41 -9.83 -2.77 -18.03
CA PHE A 41 -9.96 -1.93 -16.85
C PHE A 41 -10.67 -0.63 -17.23
N GLU A 42 -11.90 -0.47 -16.78
CA GLU A 42 -12.56 0.82 -16.89
C GLU A 42 -11.90 1.81 -15.93
N LEU A 43 -11.30 2.85 -16.49
CA LEU A 43 -10.69 3.96 -15.73
C LEU A 43 -11.64 4.50 -14.66
N THR A 44 -12.95 4.56 -14.95
CA THR A 44 -13.99 5.02 -14.03
C THR A 44 -14.08 4.15 -12.76
N GLN A 45 -13.94 2.83 -12.89
CA GLN A 45 -13.99 1.90 -11.76
C GLN A 45 -12.75 2.04 -10.88
N LEU A 46 -11.57 2.15 -11.50
CA LEU A 46 -10.32 2.39 -10.78
C LEU A 46 -10.35 3.75 -10.05
N MET A 47 -10.83 4.80 -10.73
CA MET A 47 -10.92 6.14 -10.16
C MET A 47 -11.91 6.25 -9.00
N GLY A 48 -13.01 5.49 -9.03
CA GLY A 48 -13.99 5.45 -7.94
C GLY A 48 -13.39 4.99 -6.60
N LEU A 49 -12.37 4.13 -6.64
CA LEU A 49 -11.68 3.62 -5.45
C LEU A 49 -10.34 4.32 -5.18
N ALA A 50 -9.85 5.15 -6.10
CA ALA A 50 -8.56 5.81 -6.00
C ALA A 50 -8.44 6.69 -4.74
N GLY A 51 -9.46 7.50 -4.45
CA GLY A 51 -9.48 8.36 -3.27
C GLY A 51 -9.38 7.58 -1.95
N PRO A 52 -10.34 6.66 -1.67
CA PRO A 52 -10.31 5.83 -0.47
C PRO A 52 -9.01 5.02 -0.29
N ILE A 53 -8.52 4.41 -1.38
CA ILE A 53 -7.26 3.64 -1.34
C ILE A 53 -6.08 4.57 -1.04
N THR A 54 -5.97 5.70 -1.74
CA THR A 54 -4.88 6.66 -1.51
C THR A 54 -4.88 7.15 -0.06
N LEU A 55 -6.04 7.42 0.53
CA LEU A 55 -6.16 7.78 1.94
C LEU A 55 -5.69 6.66 2.87
N MET A 56 -6.11 5.41 2.63
CA MET A 56 -5.67 4.26 3.44
C MET A 56 -4.14 4.13 3.42
N TRP A 57 -3.52 4.24 2.24
CA TRP A 57 -2.07 4.20 2.11
C TRP A 57 -1.38 5.40 2.75
N THR A 58 -1.99 6.59 2.68
CA THR A 58 -1.50 7.81 3.36
C THR A 58 -1.44 7.62 4.87
N VAL A 59 -2.50 7.06 5.46
CA VAL A 59 -2.55 6.73 6.89
C VAL A 59 -1.54 5.64 7.21
N GLY A 60 -1.46 4.57 6.41
CA GLY A 60 -0.48 3.51 6.57
C GLY A 60 0.96 4.04 6.57
N GLY A 61 1.30 4.89 5.59
CA GLY A 61 2.61 5.52 5.48
C GLY A 61 2.96 6.43 6.67
N ALA A 62 1.99 7.20 7.17
CA ALA A 62 2.16 8.03 8.36
C ALA A 62 2.38 7.19 9.64
N VAL A 63 1.63 6.10 9.80
CA VAL A 63 1.82 5.19 10.94
C VAL A 63 3.21 4.55 10.87
N VAL A 64 3.65 4.10 9.69
CA VAL A 64 5.00 3.53 9.53
C VAL A 64 6.09 4.56 9.81
N SER A 65 5.93 5.82 9.39
CA SER A 65 6.92 6.87 9.69
C SER A 65 6.96 7.25 11.17
N TRP A 66 5.84 7.13 11.89
CA TRP A 66 5.77 7.45 13.32
C TRP A 66 6.35 6.36 14.22
N TYR A 67 6.03 5.10 13.93
CA TYR A 67 6.38 3.97 14.80
C TYR A 67 7.60 3.20 14.33
N GLY A 68 7.92 3.30 13.04
CA GLY A 68 9.11 2.74 12.45
C GLY A 68 9.19 1.22 12.44
N GLY A 69 10.29 0.73 11.87
CA GLY A 69 10.67 -0.69 11.86
C GLY A 69 10.21 -1.45 10.62
N GLY A 70 11.15 -2.14 9.97
CA GLY A 70 10.92 -2.86 8.72
C GLY A 70 9.77 -3.88 8.80
N TRP A 71 9.70 -4.70 9.84
CA TRP A 71 8.63 -5.71 10.01
C TRP A 71 7.24 -5.10 10.24
N ARG A 72 7.15 -4.03 11.03
CA ARG A 72 5.90 -3.31 11.26
C ARG A 72 5.43 -2.63 9.98
N GLY A 73 6.37 -2.00 9.27
CA GLY A 73 6.13 -1.43 7.95
C GLY A 73 5.64 -2.47 6.94
N ALA A 74 6.33 -3.60 6.84
CA ALA A 74 5.98 -4.72 5.98
C ALA A 74 4.54 -5.19 6.23
N THR A 75 4.19 -5.39 7.50
CA THR A 75 2.88 -5.87 7.90
C THR A 75 1.80 -4.84 7.58
N LEU A 76 1.99 -3.58 7.99
CA LEU A 76 0.99 -2.52 7.79
C LEU A 76 0.73 -2.23 6.32
N LEU A 77 1.78 -1.98 5.53
CA LEU A 77 1.59 -1.67 4.11
C LEU A 77 1.29 -2.93 3.29
N GLY A 78 1.75 -4.11 3.69
CA GLY A 78 1.33 -5.38 3.10
C GLY A 78 -0.17 -5.61 3.25
N LEU A 79 -0.74 -5.34 4.44
CA LEU A 79 -2.19 -5.39 4.66
C LEU A 79 -2.93 -4.30 3.88
N CYS A 80 -2.42 -3.07 3.85
CA CYS A 80 -3.00 -2.00 3.03
C CYS A 80 -3.05 -2.43 1.55
N GLY A 81 -1.96 -3.01 1.05
CA GLY A 81 -1.90 -3.56 -0.30
C GLY A 81 -2.92 -4.66 -0.52
N ALA A 82 -2.95 -5.69 0.33
CA ALA A 82 -3.89 -6.80 0.21
C ALA A 82 -5.36 -6.33 0.20
N ILE A 83 -5.73 -5.43 1.10
CA ILE A 83 -7.09 -4.85 1.17
C ILE A 83 -7.40 -4.04 -0.08
N SER A 84 -6.47 -3.18 -0.52
CA SER A 84 -6.65 -2.36 -1.73
C SER A 84 -6.82 -3.23 -2.97
N GLY A 85 -5.97 -4.24 -3.13
CA GLY A 85 -6.00 -5.15 -4.26
C GLY A 85 -7.27 -6.01 -4.29
N THR A 86 -7.73 -6.45 -3.11
CA THR A 86 -9.03 -7.14 -2.96
C THR A 86 -10.18 -6.22 -3.39
N ALA A 87 -10.19 -4.98 -2.90
CA ALA A 87 -11.24 -4.01 -3.20
C ALA A 87 -11.30 -3.67 -4.69
N LEU A 88 -10.14 -3.43 -5.32
CA LEU A 88 -10.05 -3.17 -6.76
C LEU A 88 -10.47 -4.40 -7.58
N ALA A 89 -10.00 -5.60 -7.22
CA ALA A 89 -10.37 -6.82 -7.95
C ALA A 89 -11.87 -7.14 -7.80
N THR A 90 -12.45 -6.89 -6.63
CA THR A 90 -13.89 -7.03 -6.41
C THR A 90 -14.68 -6.00 -7.22
N GLY A 91 -14.24 -4.74 -7.22
CA GLY A 91 -14.88 -3.65 -7.94
C GLY A 91 -14.84 -3.81 -9.46
N VAL A 92 -13.72 -4.28 -10.00
CA VAL A 92 -13.55 -4.51 -11.45
C VAL A 92 -14.14 -5.85 -11.88
N GLY A 93 -13.88 -6.93 -11.13
CA GLY A 93 -14.30 -8.29 -11.47
C GLY A 93 -15.74 -8.63 -11.07
N GLY A 94 -16.52 -7.65 -10.57
CA GLY A 94 -17.90 -7.85 -10.14
C GLY A 94 -18.09 -8.75 -8.91
N GLY A 95 -17.01 -9.13 -8.23
CA GLY A 95 -17.02 -9.92 -7.00
C GLY A 95 -17.41 -11.40 -7.12
N SER A 96 -17.65 -11.91 -8.32
CA SER A 96 -18.06 -13.31 -8.53
C SER A 96 -16.90 -14.29 -8.66
N ASP A 97 -15.71 -13.81 -9.05
CA ASP A 97 -14.52 -14.65 -9.20
C ASP A 97 -13.58 -14.51 -7.98
N VAL A 98 -13.57 -15.56 -7.17
CA VAL A 98 -12.70 -15.66 -5.99
C VAL A 98 -11.22 -15.68 -6.39
N ALA A 99 -10.86 -16.36 -7.48
CA ALA A 99 -9.47 -16.43 -7.92
C ALA A 99 -8.98 -15.06 -8.39
N PHE A 100 -9.80 -14.32 -9.15
CA PHE A 100 -9.48 -12.94 -9.55
C PHE A 100 -9.29 -12.03 -8.33
N THR A 101 -10.17 -12.16 -7.34
CA THR A 101 -10.11 -11.38 -6.09
C THR A 101 -8.86 -11.67 -5.27
N LEU A 102 -8.50 -12.96 -5.12
CA LEU A 102 -7.29 -13.39 -4.42
C LEU A 102 -6.02 -12.98 -5.16
N SER A 103 -6.02 -12.99 -6.50
CA SER A 103 -4.91 -12.46 -7.30
C SER A 103 -4.72 -10.96 -7.07
N GLY A 104 -5.82 -10.19 -6.97
CA GLY A 104 -5.77 -8.79 -6.58
C GLY A 104 -5.13 -8.58 -5.20
N ALA A 105 -5.57 -9.37 -4.21
CA ALA A 105 -4.97 -9.35 -2.87
C ALA A 105 -3.47 -9.66 -2.90
N LEU A 106 -3.05 -10.64 -3.70
CA LEU A 106 -1.66 -11.03 -3.86
C LEU A 106 -0.81 -9.92 -4.51
N VAL A 107 -1.29 -9.31 -5.59
CA VAL A 107 -0.62 -8.16 -6.25
C VAL A 107 -0.43 -7.02 -5.25
N GLY A 108 -1.49 -6.73 -4.48
CA GLY A 108 -1.45 -5.75 -3.40
C GLY A 108 -0.42 -6.07 -2.33
N LEU A 109 -0.42 -7.30 -1.81
CA LEU A 109 0.50 -7.74 -0.77
C LEU A 109 1.96 -7.68 -1.24
N LEU A 110 2.23 -8.13 -2.47
CA LEU A 110 3.56 -8.11 -3.08
C LEU A 110 4.06 -6.69 -3.36
N TYR A 111 3.17 -5.72 -3.57
CA TYR A 111 3.55 -4.32 -3.68
C TYR A 111 3.77 -3.67 -2.30
N GLY A 112 2.82 -3.86 -1.38
CA GLY A 112 2.82 -3.20 -0.08
C GLY A 112 3.87 -3.71 0.90
N THR A 113 4.17 -5.00 0.91
CA THR A 113 5.15 -5.59 1.83
C THR A 113 6.56 -5.02 1.63
N PRO A 114 7.17 -5.05 0.42
CA PRO A 114 8.50 -4.47 0.23
C PRO A 114 8.51 -2.95 0.39
N ALA A 115 7.47 -2.24 -0.06
CA ALA A 115 7.34 -0.80 0.17
C ALA A 115 7.33 -0.48 1.67
N GLY A 116 6.61 -1.30 2.46
CA GLY A 116 6.55 -1.21 3.91
C GLY A 116 7.88 -1.48 4.59
N ILE A 117 8.65 -2.48 4.13
CA ILE A 117 10.00 -2.73 4.63
C ILE A 117 10.88 -1.51 4.39
N LEU A 118 10.93 -1.00 3.15
CA LEU A 118 11.77 0.14 2.78
C LEU A 118 11.41 1.39 3.60
N LEU A 119 10.11 1.68 3.72
CA LEU A 119 9.64 2.81 4.51
C LEU A 119 9.94 2.63 6.00
N GLY A 120 9.69 1.44 6.55
CA GLY A 120 9.95 1.13 7.96
C GLY A 120 11.44 1.14 8.31
N LEU A 121 12.33 0.82 7.36
CA LEU A 121 13.78 0.96 7.54
C LEU A 121 14.24 2.42 7.43
N ALA A 122 13.58 3.23 6.61
CA ALA A 122 13.84 4.67 6.51
C ALA A 122 13.46 5.43 7.79
N PHE A 123 12.55 4.88 8.60
CA PHE A 123 12.16 5.40 9.91
C PHE A 123 12.40 4.36 11.00
N PRO A 124 13.61 4.24 11.57
CA PRO A 124 13.90 3.26 12.61
C PRO A 124 13.04 3.50 13.86
N SER A 125 12.49 2.43 14.45
CA SER A 125 11.75 2.53 15.71
C SER A 125 12.68 2.95 16.85
N ASP A 126 12.23 3.86 17.73
CA ASP A 126 13.00 4.33 18.89
C ASP A 126 13.38 3.18 19.87
N SER A 127 12.78 1.99 19.73
CA SER A 127 13.10 0.75 20.49
C SER A 127 14.47 0.14 20.18
N ALA A 128 15.17 0.57 19.12
CA ALA A 128 16.46 -0.01 18.71
C ALA A 128 17.65 0.37 19.62
N GLY A 129 17.40 1.05 20.75
CA GLY A 129 18.41 1.53 21.69
C GLY A 129 18.21 1.12 23.15
N GLN A 130 17.25 0.24 23.47
CA GLN A 130 17.16 -0.36 24.81
C GLN A 130 17.86 -1.73 24.79
N PRO A 131 19.03 -1.88 25.44
CA PRO A 131 19.57 -3.21 25.68
C PRO A 131 18.58 -3.98 26.56
N ALA A 132 18.36 -5.25 26.20
CA ALA A 132 17.65 -6.22 27.02
C ALA A 132 18.39 -6.47 28.35
#